data_AF-A0A392TE90-F1
#
_entry.id   AF-A0A392TE90-F1
#
_cell.length_a   1.000
_cell.length_b   1.000
_cell.length_c   1.000
_cell.angle_alpha   90.00
_cell.angle_beta   90.00
_cell.angle_gamma   90.00
#
_symmetry.space_group_name_H-M   'P 1'
#
loop_
_entity.id
_entity.type
_entity.pdbx_description
1 polymer ?
#
loop_
_entity_poly.entity_id
_entity_poly.type
_entity_poly.pdbx_seq_one_letter_code
_entity_poly.pdbx_strand_id
1 'polypeptide(L)'
;ARVLVVCSEITAVTFRGPSDTHLDSLVGQALFGDGAAAVIVGSDPLPQVEKPLFELVWTAQTILPDSEGAIDGHLREVGLTFHLLKDVPGL
;
A
#
# COMPACT_ATOMS: atom_id res chain seq x y z
N ALA A 1 -17.83 -13.02 -14.60
CA ALA A 1 -16.43 -13.54 -14.50
C ALA A 1 -16.06 -13.70 -13.02
N ARG A 2 -15.03 -14.48 -12.72
CA ARG A 2 -14.42 -14.55 -11.39
C ARG A 2 -12.98 -14.06 -11.51
N VAL A 3 -12.63 -13.06 -10.72
CA VAL A 3 -11.33 -12.37 -10.77
C VAL A 3 -10.59 -12.67 -9.47
N LEU A 4 -9.38 -13.20 -9.59
CA LEU A 4 -8.44 -13.28 -8.48
C LEU A 4 -7.70 -11.94 -8.37
N VAL A 5 -7.92 -11.22 -7.27
CA VAL A 5 -7.18 -10.01 -6.92
C VAL A 5 -6.16 -10.38 -5.86
N VAL A 6 -4.90 -9.99 -6.05
CA VAL A 6 -3.79 -10.31 -5.14
C VAL A 6 -3.01 -9.03 -4.83
N CYS A 7 -2.72 -8.82 -3.55
CA CYS A 7 -1.70 -7.87 -3.10
C CYS A 7 -0.62 -8.67 -2.36
N SER A 8 0.65 -8.44 -2.70
CA SER A 8 1.79 -9.11 -2.06
C SER A 8 2.93 -8.12 -1.93
N GLU A 9 3.31 -7.84 -0.70
CA GLU A 9 4.32 -6.84 -0.36
C GLU A 9 5.46 -7.50 0.42
N ILE A 10 6.69 -7.09 0.12
CA ILE A 10 7.91 -7.56 0.79
C ILE A 10 8.86 -6.39 1.03
N THR A 11 9.45 -6.36 2.23
CA THR A 11 10.38 -5.31 2.67
C THR A 11 11.79 -5.44 2.07
N ALA A 12 12.06 -6.50 1.31
CA ALA A 12 13.38 -6.75 0.73
C ALA A 12 13.94 -5.58 -0.10
N VAL A 13 13.08 -4.82 -0.78
CA VAL A 13 13.49 -3.67 -1.61
C VAL A 13 13.65 -2.38 -0.78
N THR A 14 13.10 -2.33 0.43
CA THR A 14 13.04 -1.14 1.29
C THR A 14 13.95 -1.24 2.51
N PHE A 15 14.38 -2.46 2.86
CA PHE A 15 15.22 -2.74 4.02
C PHE A 15 16.59 -2.09 3.88
N ARG A 16 16.99 -1.33 4.90
CA ARG A 16 18.33 -0.72 4.97
C ARG A 16 18.71 -0.37 6.41
N GLY A 17 20.01 -0.16 6.62
CA GLY A 17 20.53 0.30 7.91
C GLY A 17 19.98 1.68 8.33
N PRO A 18 19.91 1.96 9.64
CA PRO A 18 19.47 3.25 10.16
C PRO A 18 20.45 4.39 9.83
N SER A 19 19.95 5.62 9.69
CA SER A 19 20.76 6.83 9.57
C SER A 19 20.11 8.03 10.27
N ASP A 20 20.89 8.80 11.02
CA ASP A 20 20.45 10.03 11.68
C ASP A 20 20.08 11.14 10.67
N THR A 21 20.58 11.05 9.43
CA THR A 21 20.23 11.98 8.34
C THR A 21 18.92 11.61 7.63
N HIS A 22 18.33 10.45 7.93
CA HIS A 22 17.13 9.89 7.28
C HIS A 22 16.14 9.34 8.32
N LEU A 23 15.69 10.21 9.23
CA LEU A 23 14.76 9.83 10.30
C LEU A 23 13.39 9.34 9.78
N ASP A 24 12.96 9.85 8.64
CA ASP A 24 11.79 9.38 7.88
C ASP A 24 11.94 7.92 7.43
N SER A 25 13.14 7.53 6.98
CA SER A 25 13.43 6.13 6.65
C SER A 25 13.32 5.21 7.87
N LEU A 26 13.63 5.69 9.09
CA LEU A 26 13.48 4.90 10.32
C LEU A 26 12.02 4.59 10.63
N VAL A 27 11.11 5.54 10.37
CA VAL A 27 9.66 5.33 10.50
C VAL A 27 9.24 4.19 9.56
N GLY A 28 9.68 4.22 8.30
CA GLY A 28 9.44 3.12 7.36
C GLY A 28 9.95 1.77 7.86
N GLN A 29 11.18 1.70 8.39
CA GLN A 29 11.74 0.45 8.93
C GLN A 29 10.96 -0.09 10.14
N ALA A 30 10.30 0.78 10.92
CA ALA A 30 9.50 0.38 12.07
C ALA A 30 8.06 -0.04 11.70
N LEU A 31 7.52 0.46 10.59
CA LEU A 31 6.13 0.24 10.19
C LEU A 31 5.95 -0.88 9.17
N PHE A 32 6.88 -1.03 8.22
CA PHE A 32 6.71 -1.96 7.10
C PHE A 32 7.03 -3.40 7.50
N GLY A 33 6.17 -4.31 7.08
CA GLY A 33 6.35 -5.76 7.23
C GLY A 33 5.93 -6.49 5.96
N ASP A 34 6.22 -7.78 5.92
CA ASP A 34 5.91 -8.64 4.77
C ASP A 34 4.50 -9.22 4.90
N GLY A 35 3.80 -9.38 3.78
CA GLY A 35 2.47 -9.97 3.77
C GLY A 35 1.87 -10.12 2.38
N ALA A 36 0.94 -11.07 2.25
CA ALA A 36 0.16 -11.26 1.04
C ALA A 36 -1.30 -11.55 1.37
N ALA A 37 -2.21 -11.05 0.53
CA ALA A 37 -3.64 -11.26 0.62
C ALA A 37 -4.24 -11.48 -0.77
N ALA A 38 -5.29 -12.29 -0.85
CA ALA A 38 -6.02 -12.53 -2.09
C ALA A 38 -7.52 -12.59 -1.85
N VAL A 39 -8.29 -12.08 -2.81
CA VAL A 39 -9.76 -12.14 -2.81
C VAL A 39 -10.28 -12.56 -4.17
N ILE A 40 -11.39 -13.30 -4.19
CA ILE A 40 -12.12 -13.63 -5.41
C ILE A 40 -13.27 -12.63 -5.54
N VAL A 41 -13.28 -11.86 -6.63
CA VAL A 41 -14.33 -10.88 -6.94
C VAL A 41 -15.13 -11.35 -8.15
N GLY A 42 -16.45 -11.24 -8.08
CA GLY A 42 -17.35 -11.54 -9.19
C GLY A 42 -18.75 -11.00 -8.95
N SER A 43 -19.48 -10.76 -10.03
CA SER A 43 -20.93 -10.49 -10.02
C SER A 43 -21.72 -11.79 -10.12
N ASP A 44 -23.01 -11.73 -9.79
CA ASP A 44 -23.97 -12.82 -9.99
C ASP A 44 -23.50 -14.12 -9.30
N PRO A 45 -23.46 -14.13 -7.95
CA PRO A 45 -23.01 -15.30 -7.20
C PRO A 45 -23.95 -16.48 -7.45
N LEU A 46 -23.38 -17.67 -7.63
CA LEU A 46 -24.15 -18.89 -7.82
C LEU A 46 -24.79 -19.31 -6.48
N PRO A 47 -26.13 -19.35 -6.37
CA PRO A 47 -26.79 -19.72 -5.11
C PRO A 47 -26.31 -21.09 -4.61
N GLN A 48 -26.10 -21.22 -3.30
CA GLN A 48 -25.64 -22.44 -2.62
C GLN A 48 -24.19 -22.89 -2.94
N VAL A 49 -23.55 -22.34 -3.98
CA VAL A 49 -22.14 -22.62 -4.31
C VAL A 49 -21.24 -21.50 -3.80
N GLU A 50 -21.64 -20.26 -4.03
CA GLU A 50 -20.88 -19.07 -3.64
C GLU A 50 -21.63 -18.31 -2.55
N LYS A 51 -20.89 -17.90 -1.52
CA LYS A 51 -21.41 -17.10 -0.41
C LYS A 51 -20.78 -15.71 -0.48
N PRO A 52 -21.53 -14.67 -0.88
CA PRO A 52 -21.05 -13.30 -0.83
C PRO A 52 -20.63 -12.92 0.61
N LEU A 53 -19.48 -12.26 0.74
CA LEU A 53 -19.01 -11.71 2.02
C LEU A 53 -19.29 -10.20 2.10
N PHE A 54 -19.05 -9.49 1.00
CA PHE A 54 -19.24 -8.06 0.84
C PHE A 54 -19.64 -7.74 -0.60
N GLU A 55 -20.20 -6.56 -0.83
CA GLU A 55 -20.55 -6.04 -2.15
C GLU A 55 -19.79 -4.73 -2.42
N LEU A 56 -19.18 -4.62 -3.61
CA LEU A 56 -18.53 -3.39 -4.07
C LEU A 56 -19.58 -2.49 -4.74
N VAL A 57 -20.16 -1.58 -3.96
CA VAL A 57 -21.25 -0.71 -4.44
C VAL A 57 -20.74 0.51 -5.20
N TRP A 58 -19.62 1.10 -4.75
CA TRP A 58 -19.04 2.31 -5.35
C TRP A 58 -17.54 2.44 -5.03
N THR A 59 -16.81 3.09 -5.92
CA THR A 59 -15.38 3.41 -5.78
C THR A 59 -15.06 4.78 -6.36
N ALA A 60 -14.21 5.58 -5.69
CA ALA A 60 -13.57 6.74 -6.30
C ALA A 60 -12.23 7.07 -5.64
N GLN A 61 -11.52 8.03 -6.21
CA GLN A 61 -10.23 8.53 -5.76
C GLN A 61 -10.13 10.02 -6.08
N THR A 62 -9.36 10.76 -5.27
CA THR A 62 -8.94 12.13 -5.55
C THR A 62 -7.47 12.31 -5.16
N ILE A 63 -6.82 13.34 -5.69
CA ILE A 63 -5.54 13.85 -5.20
C ILE A 63 -5.86 15.02 -4.27
N LEU A 64 -5.28 15.04 -3.07
CA LEU A 64 -5.52 16.13 -2.12
C LEU A 64 -4.85 17.42 -2.63
N PRO A 65 -5.51 18.60 -2.51
CA PRO A 65 -4.85 19.87 -2.79
C PRO A 65 -3.66 20.06 -1.83
N ASP A 66 -2.64 20.79 -2.27
CA ASP A 66 -1.47 21.14 -1.46
C ASP A 66 -0.70 19.94 -0.85
N SER A 67 -0.79 18.75 -1.49
CA SER A 67 -0.17 17.49 -1.03
C SER A 67 1.12 17.10 -1.76
N GLU A 68 1.71 18.03 -2.53
CA GLU A 68 2.92 17.77 -3.31
C GLU A 68 4.09 17.33 -2.42
N GLY A 69 4.76 16.22 -2.79
CA GLY A 69 5.90 15.68 -2.06
C GLY A 69 5.59 15.11 -0.67
N ALA A 70 4.31 14.97 -0.29
CA ALA A 70 3.92 14.45 1.02
C ALA A 70 4.45 13.04 1.27
N ILE A 71 4.42 12.19 0.23
CA ILE A 71 4.96 10.84 0.23
C ILE A 71 5.68 10.63 -1.10
N ASP A 72 7.01 10.53 -1.06
CA ASP A 72 7.83 10.21 -2.22
C ASP A 72 8.50 8.85 -2.07
N GLY A 73 8.57 8.11 -3.17
CA GLY A 73 9.30 6.85 -3.30
C GLY A 73 10.27 6.93 -4.47
N HIS A 74 11.57 6.80 -4.21
CA HIS A 74 12.59 6.79 -5.25
C HIS A 74 13.26 5.42 -5.35
N LEU A 75 13.08 4.75 -6.49
CA LEU A 75 13.82 3.53 -6.79
C LEU A 75 15.21 3.89 -7.31
N ARG A 76 16.25 3.44 -6.61
CA ARG A 76 17.66 3.71 -6.90
C ARG A 76 18.46 2.40 -6.83
N GLU A 77 19.76 2.48 -7.12
CA GLU A 77 20.71 1.36 -6.96
C GLU A 77 20.76 0.82 -5.52
N VAL A 78 20.39 1.66 -4.54
CA VAL A 78 20.29 1.33 -3.11
C VAL A 78 18.89 0.85 -2.68
N GLY A 79 18.09 0.38 -3.63
CA GLY A 79 16.70 -0.03 -3.42
C GLY A 79 15.71 1.14 -3.43
N LEU A 80 14.54 0.94 -2.83
CA LEU A 80 13.45 1.92 -2.78
C LEU A 80 13.58 2.82 -1.54
N THR A 81 13.91 4.09 -1.73
CA THR A 81 13.99 5.08 -0.65
C THR A 81 12.67 5.83 -0.48
N PHE A 82 12.21 6.00 0.75
CA PHE A 82 11.01 6.77 1.07
C PHE A 82 11.40 8.13 1.64
N HIS A 83 10.65 9.15 1.25
CA HIS A 83 10.61 10.44 1.91
C HIS A 83 9.19 10.73 2.34
N LEU A 84 9.00 10.94 3.63
CA LEU A 84 7.69 11.19 4.23
C LEU A 84 7.74 12.56 4.90
N LEU A 85 6.86 13.47 4.47
CA LEU A 85 6.63 14.68 5.26
C LEU A 85 5.94 14.30 6.56
N LYS A 86 6.39 14.90 7.67
CA LYS A 86 5.85 14.61 9.00
C LYS A 86 4.35 14.90 9.11
N ASP A 87 3.87 15.83 8.29
CA ASP A 87 2.51 16.37 8.37
C ASP A 87 1.50 15.59 7.52
N VAL A 88 1.88 14.44 6.94
CA VAL A 88 0.95 13.56 6.19
C VAL A 88 -0.36 13.29 6.95
N PRO A 89 -0.38 13.00 8.27
CA PRO A 89 -1.65 12.81 8.99
C PRO A 89 -2.51 14.07 9.14
N GLY A 90 -1.96 15.26 8.88
CA GLY A 90 -2.64 16.55 8.98
C GLY A 90 -3.05 17.18 7.65
N LEU A 91 -2.76 16.51 6.52
CA LEU A 91 -3.20 16.89 5.17
C LEU A 91 -4.65 16.49 4.89
#